data_AF-A0A515D843-F1
#
_entry.id   AF-A0A515D843-F1
#
_cell.length_a   1.000
_cell.length_b   1.000
_cell.length_c   1.000
_cell.angle_alpha   90.00
_cell.angle_beta   90.00
_cell.angle_gamma   90.00
#
_symmetry.space_group_name_H-M   'P 1'
#
loop_
_entity.id
_entity.type
_entity.pdbx_description
1 polymer ?
#
loop_
_entity_poly.entity_id
_entity_poly.type
_entity_poly.pdbx_seq_one_letter_code
_entity_poly.pdbx_strand_id
1 'polypeptide(L)' 'MQQASPPPKLVTCPTCGGDSVYAPSNRYRPFCSERCKNMDLGAWASERFRMPTQDAPDDAVFGDARRDDS' A
#
# COMPACT_ATOMS: atom_id res chain seq x y z
N MET A 1 -3.36 15.78 -42.13
CA MET A 1 -2.24 14.88 -41.81
C MET A 1 -2.60 14.13 -40.54
N GLN A 2 -3.01 12.86 -40.65
CA GLN A 2 -3.34 12.04 -39.47
C GLN A 2 -2.02 11.55 -38.86
N GLN A 3 -1.65 12.11 -37.71
CA GLN A 3 -0.48 11.68 -36.96
C GLN A 3 -0.80 10.32 -36.32
N ALA A 4 0.02 9.31 -36.61
CA ALA A 4 -0.08 8.00 -35.97
C ALA A 4 0.48 8.11 -34.54
N SER A 5 -0.32 7.72 -33.55
CA SER A 5 0.12 7.66 -32.15
C SER A 5 1.21 6.59 -31.97
N PRO A 6 2.21 6.81 -31.10
CA PRO A 6 3.22 5.80 -30.79
C PRO A 6 2.56 4.56 -30.16
N PRO A 7 3.18 3.37 -30.32
CA PRO A 7 2.66 2.14 -29.73
C PRO A 7 2.55 2.30 -28.20
N PRO A 8 1.50 1.73 -27.60
CA PRO A 8 1.29 1.88 -26.17
C PRO A 8 2.38 1.14 -25.39
N LYS A 9 2.88 1.78 -24.32
CA LYS A 9 3.85 1.15 -23.40
C LYS A 9 3.18 -0.01 -22.67
N LEU A 10 3.92 -1.09 -22.40
CA LEU A 10 3.48 -2.20 -21.55
C LEU A 10 4.17 -2.09 -20.18
N VAL A 11 3.42 -2.32 -19.11
CA VAL A 11 3.93 -2.43 -17.73
C VAL A 11 3.42 -3.72 -17.09
N THR A 12 4.09 -4.19 -16.04
CA THR A 12 3.65 -5.35 -15.27
C THR A 12 2.45 -5.00 -14.39
N CYS A 13 1.40 -5.81 -14.45
CA CYS A 13 0.23 -5.70 -13.58
C CYS A 13 0.63 -6.07 -12.15
N PRO A 14 0.44 -5.19 -11.15
CA PRO A 14 0.86 -5.46 -9.78
C PRO A 14 0.06 -6.58 -9.11
N THR A 15 -1.18 -6.84 -9.55
CA THR A 15 -2.03 -7.87 -8.95
C THR A 15 -1.73 -9.29 -9.43
N CYS A 16 -1.34 -9.45 -10.70
CA CYS A 16 -1.21 -10.79 -11.32
C CYS A 16 0.10 -11.02 -12.08
N GLY A 17 0.96 -10.02 -12.21
CA GLY A 17 2.23 -10.11 -12.95
C GLY A 17 2.11 -10.10 -14.48
N GLY A 18 0.89 -10.07 -15.04
CA GLY A 18 0.68 -10.04 -16.50
C GLY A 18 0.91 -8.67 -17.14
N ASP A 19 0.83 -8.61 -18.47
CA ASP A 19 1.03 -7.36 -19.22
C ASP A 19 -0.17 -6.40 -19.09
N SER A 20 0.13 -5.12 -18.89
CA SER A 20 -0.83 -4.04 -18.78
C SER A 20 -0.50 -2.91 -19.75
N VAL A 21 -1.45 -2.61 -20.63
CA VAL A 21 -1.33 -1.51 -21.60
C VAL A 21 -1.36 -0.17 -20.86
N TYR A 22 -0.25 0.56 -20.91
CA TYR A 22 -0.10 1.88 -20.30
C TYR A 22 -0.45 3.01 -21.30
N ALA A 23 -1.69 3.01 -21.79
CA ALA A 23 -2.27 4.05 -22.64
C ALA A 23 -3.74 4.34 -22.29
N PRO A 24 -4.32 5.49 -22.72
CA PRO A 24 -5.70 5.87 -22.42
C PRO A 24 -6.78 4.83 -22.80
N SER A 25 -6.48 3.95 -23.76
CA SER A 25 -7.34 2.81 -24.13
C SER A 25 -7.58 1.83 -22.98
N ASN A 26 -6.64 1.71 -22.04
CA ASN A 26 -6.82 0.94 -20.82
C ASN A 26 -7.22 1.88 -19.67
N ARG A 27 -8.49 1.81 -19.25
CA ARG A 27 -9.03 2.59 -18.13
C ARG A 27 -8.60 2.07 -16.75
N TYR A 28 -8.00 0.88 -16.69
CA TYR A 28 -7.66 0.20 -15.44
C TYR A 28 -6.17 0.26 -15.11
N ARG A 29 -5.37 1.06 -15.83
CA ARG A 29 -3.94 1.22 -15.54
C ARG A 29 -3.68 1.54 -14.06
N PRO A 30 -2.63 0.97 -13.43
CA PRO A 30 -1.62 0.09 -14.00
C PRO A 30 -2.06 -1.38 -14.13
N PHE A 31 -3.30 -1.73 -13.82
CA PHE A 31 -3.82 -3.10 -13.88
C PHE A 31 -4.19 -3.53 -15.30
N CYS A 32 -4.06 -4.84 -15.58
CA CYS A 32 -4.44 -5.42 -16.87
C CYS A 32 -5.96 -5.49 -17.08
N SER A 33 -6.76 -5.39 -16.00
CA SER A 33 -8.22 -5.51 -16.03
C SER A 33 -8.89 -4.91 -14.79
N GLU A 34 -10.20 -4.69 -14.88
CA GLU A 34 -11.05 -4.31 -13.75
C GLU A 34 -10.96 -5.27 -12.57
N ARG A 35 -10.92 -6.58 -12.86
CA ARG A 35 -10.79 -7.63 -11.84
C ARG A 35 -9.53 -7.43 -10.98
N CYS A 36 -8.41 -7.14 -11.62
CA CYS A 36 -7.14 -6.92 -10.92
C CYS A 36 -7.17 -5.63 -10.08
N LYS A 37 -7.75 -4.55 -10.62
CA LYS A 37 -7.97 -3.31 -9.87
C LYS A 37 -8.82 -3.55 -8.61
N ASN A 38 -9.89 -4.32 -8.71
CA ASN A 38 -10.79 -4.57 -7.57
C ASN A 38 -10.14 -5.47 -6.50
N MET A 39 -9.28 -6.40 -6.92
CA MET A 39 -8.50 -7.24 -5.99
C MET A 39 -7.48 -6.44 -5.20
N ASP A 40 -6.83 -5.44 -5.82
CA ASP A 40 -5.86 -4.56 -5.17
C ASP A 40 -6.47 -3.76 -4.00
N LEU A 41 -7.69 -3.25 -4.19
CA LEU A 41 -8.45 -2.56 -3.13
C LEU A 41 -8.76 -3.49 -1.93
N GLY A 42 -8.91 -4.79 -2.18
CA GLY A 42 -9.15 -5.79 -1.14
C GLY A 42 -7.90 -6.07 -0.29
N ALA A 43 -6.70 -5.95 -0.85
CA ALA A 43 -5.45 -6.13 -0.11
C ALA A 43 -5.27 -5.02 0.94
N TRP A 44 -5.48 -3.76 0.56
CA TRP A 44 -5.41 -2.62 1.48
C TRP A 44 -6.45 -2.67 2.60
N ALA A 45 -7.65 -3.19 2.31
CA ALA A 45 -8.71 -3.35 3.31
C ALA A 45 -8.45 -4.53 4.27
N SER A 46 -7.56 -5.47 3.91
CA SER A 46 -7.26 -6.67 4.70
C SER A 46 -5.94 -6.60 5.46
N GLU A 47 -5.18 -5.52 5.31
CA GLU A 47 -4.11 -5.14 6.24
C GLU A 47 -4.73 -4.81 7.60
N ARG A 48 -4.87 -5.85 8.43
CA ARG A 48 -4.87 -5.76 9.87
C ARG A 48 -3.57 -5.05 10.27
N PHE A 49 -3.61 -3.73 10.31
CA PHE A 49 -2.54 -2.90 10.86
C PHE A 49 -2.47 -3.17 12.37
N ARG A 50 -1.90 -4.32 12.75
CA ARG A 50 -1.30 -4.48 14.07
C ARG A 50 0.12 -3.99 13.89
N MET A 51 0.34 -2.70 14.17
CA MET A 51 1.68 -2.24 14.51
C MET A 51 2.21 -3.22 15.56
N PRO A 52 3.35 -3.89 15.37
CA PRO A 52 3.99 -4.57 16.47
C PRO A 52 4.25 -3.48 17.51
N THR A 53 3.51 -3.51 18.62
CA THR A 53 3.88 -2.74 19.79
C THR A 53 5.25 -3.27 20.14
N GLN A 54 6.31 -2.50 19.92
CA GLN A 54 7.53 -2.71 20.69
C GLN A 54 7.06 -2.75 22.13
N ASP A 55 7.29 -3.88 22.79
CA ASP A 55 7.02 -4.07 24.20
C ASP A 55 7.39 -2.76 24.91
N ALA A 56 6.36 -2.04 25.37
CA ALA A 56 6.60 -1.01 26.35
C ALA A 56 7.24 -1.77 27.51
N PRO A 57 8.46 -1.43 27.96
CA PRO A 57 8.95 -2.00 29.20
C PRO A 57 7.88 -1.68 30.26
N ASP A 58 7.33 -2.75 30.83
CA ASP A 58 6.29 -2.76 31.87
C ASP A 58 6.88 -2.24 33.18
N ASP A 59 7.41 -1.02 33.20
CA ASP A 59 8.01 -0.44 34.41
C ASP A 59 8.10 1.09 34.27
N ALA A 60 6.98 1.74 33.88
CA ALA A 60 6.78 3.12 34.29
C ALA A 60 6.37 3.11 35.76
N VAL A 61 7.37 3.02 36.65
CA VAL A 61 7.22 3.30 38.09
C VAL A 61 6.79 4.76 38.20
N PHE A 62 5.48 5.00 38.17
CA PHE A 62 4.90 6.28 38.50
C PHE A 62 5.06 6.51 40.00
N GLY A 63 6.10 7.27 40.35
CA GLY A 63 6.09 8.15 41.50
C GLY A 63 6.63 7.57 42.81
N ASP A 64 7.95 7.55 42.95
CA ASP A 64 8.56 7.94 44.21
C ASP A 64 9.71 8.94 43.95
N ALA A 65 9.37 10.23 43.99
CA ALA A 65 10.36 11.29 44.02
C ALA A 65 10.05 12.24 45.18
N ARG A 66 10.34 11.76 46.40
CA ARG A 66 11.04 12.48 47.47
C ARG A 66 10.88 11.77 48.83
N ARG A 67 11.89 10.97 49.18
CA ARG A 67 12.36 10.87 50.56
C ARG A 67 13.58 11.77 50.70
N ASP A 68 13.53 12.68 51.67
CA ASP A 68 14.59 13.35 52.47
C ASP A 68 13.96 14.68 52.92
N ASP A 69 14.05 15.22 54.14
CA ASP A 69 14.72 14.94 55.41
C ASP A 69 14.22 16.06 56.36
N SER A 70 14.33 15.82 57.68
CA SER A 70 14.05 16.71 58.84
C SER A 70 12.62 16.80 59.39
#